data_AF-A0A1H9VA15-F1
#
_entry.id   AF-A0A1H9VA15-F1
#
_cell.length_a   1.000
_cell.length_b   1.000
_cell.length_c   1.000
_cell.angle_alpha   90.00
_cell.angle_beta   90.00
_cell.angle_gamma   90.00
#
_symmetry.space_group_name_H-M   'P 1'
#
loop_
_entity.id
_entity.type
_entity.pdbx_description
1 polymer ?
#
loop_
_entity_poly.entity_id
_entity_poly.type
_entity_poly.pdbx_seq_one_letter_code
_entity_poly.pdbx_strand_id
1 'polypeptide(L)' 'MEMDKQYSYAEFLRAMGKPGKESSAEKLLNEIYLDMFLNIIHREQTSNRLLGLIDEALDQKDEKAFTQYTNALQQLNNPK' A
#
# COMPACT_ATOMS: atom_id res chain seq x y z
N MET A 1 -3.26 5.12 11.53
CA MET A 1 -4.28 5.01 10.46
C MET A 1 -4.35 3.56 9.95
N GLU A 2 -4.70 2.60 10.83
CA GLU A 2 -4.91 1.20 10.43
C GLU A 2 -6.38 0.76 10.54
N MET A 3 -7.20 1.51 11.29
CA MET A 3 -8.63 1.22 11.45
C MET A 3 -9.49 1.53 10.20
N ASP A 4 -9.12 2.50 9.36
CA ASP A 4 -9.95 2.91 8.21
C ASP A 4 -10.10 1.83 7.13
N LYS A 5 -9.08 1.00 6.93
CA LYS A 5 -9.09 0.00 5.83
C LYS A 5 -9.92 -1.22 6.15
N GLN A 6 -9.90 -1.70 7.39
CA GLN A 6 -10.78 -2.81 7.82
C GLN A 6 -12.24 -2.37 7.93
N TYR A 7 -12.49 -1.11 8.31
CA TYR A 7 -13.84 -0.55 8.40
C TYR A 7 -14.51 -0.43 7.03
N SER A 8 -13.74 -0.05 5.98
CA SER A 8 -14.21 -0.01 4.60
C SER A 8 -14.68 -1.38 4.06
N TYR A 9 -14.00 -2.46 4.44
CA TYR A 9 -14.35 -3.83 4.02
C TYR A 9 -15.69 -4.31 4.60
N ALA A 10 -15.91 -4.11 5.90
CA ALA A 10 -17.14 -4.54 6.57
C ALA A 10 -18.38 -3.80 6.06
N GLU A 11 -18.26 -2.49 5.82
CA GLU A 11 -19.35 -1.69 5.25
C GLU A 11 -19.64 -2.04 3.78
N PHE A 12 -18.61 -2.32 2.99
CA PHE A 12 -18.78 -2.66 1.58
C PHE A 12 -19.42 -4.05 1.37
N LEU A 13 -19.03 -5.04 2.16
CA LEU A 13 -19.68 -6.37 2.18
C LEU A 13 -21.15 -6.28 2.56
N ARG A 14 -21.46 -5.43 3.54
CA ARG A 14 -22.83 -5.18 4.01
C ARG A 14 -23.69 -4.52 2.93
N ALA A 15 -23.10 -3.68 2.08
CA ALA A 15 -23.79 -3.02 0.97
C ALA A 15 -24.10 -3.97 -0.21
N MET A 16 -23.27 -5.00 -0.43
CA MET A 16 -23.38 -5.92 -1.58
C MET A 16 -24.10 -7.25 -1.31
N GLY A 17 -24.44 -7.57 -0.06
CA GLY A 17 -25.22 -8.76 0.32
C GLY A 17 -26.68 -8.80 -0.15
N LYS A 18 -27.05 -8.06 -1.20
CA LYS A 18 -28.41 -8.12 -1.81
C LYS A 18 -28.42 -9.19 -2.91
N PRO A 19 -29.23 -10.26 -2.78
CA PRO A 19 -29.13 -11.44 -3.62
C PRO A 19 -29.60 -11.17 -5.06
N GLY A 20 -28.81 -11.58 -6.06
CA GLY A 20 -29.22 -11.58 -7.47
C GLY A 20 -28.15 -11.40 -8.57
N LYS A 21 -26.86 -11.16 -8.26
CA LYS A 21 -25.78 -10.91 -9.25
C LYS A 21 -24.43 -11.55 -8.89
N GLU A 22 -24.48 -12.69 -8.21
CA GLU A 22 -23.36 -13.31 -7.46
C GLU A 22 -22.06 -13.47 -8.29
N SER A 23 -22.10 -14.00 -9.51
CA SER A 23 -20.87 -14.31 -10.27
C SER A 23 -20.06 -13.10 -10.75
N SER A 24 -20.72 -11.99 -11.12
CA SER A 24 -20.01 -10.79 -11.61
C SER A 24 -19.49 -9.93 -10.46
N ALA A 25 -20.21 -9.91 -9.33
CA ALA A 25 -19.78 -9.20 -8.13
C ALA A 25 -18.57 -9.88 -7.47
N GLU A 26 -18.54 -11.21 -7.45
CA GLU A 26 -17.41 -12.00 -6.92
C GLU A 26 -16.13 -11.82 -7.73
N LYS A 27 -16.21 -11.79 -9.06
CA LYS A 27 -15.03 -11.52 -9.91
C LYS A 27 -14.44 -10.14 -9.67
N LEU A 28 -15.31 -9.12 -9.62
CA LEU A 28 -14.91 -7.76 -9.32
C LEU A 28 -14.31 -7.64 -7.91
N LEU A 29 -14.85 -8.35 -6.93
CA LEU A 29 -14.29 -8.44 -5.58
C LEU A 29 -12.87 -9.02 -5.58
N ASN A 30 -12.65 -10.12 -6.31
CA ASN A 30 -11.33 -10.74 -6.41
C ASN A 30 -10.32 -9.82 -7.10
N GLU A 31 -10.73 -9.11 -8.15
CA GLU A 31 -9.88 -8.12 -8.83
C GLU A 31 -9.49 -6.97 -7.89
N ILE A 32 -10.46 -6.38 -7.20
CA ILE A 32 -10.20 -5.31 -6.21
C ILE A 32 -9.31 -5.81 -5.07
N TYR A 33 -9.54 -7.03 -4.58
CA TYR A 33 -8.74 -7.63 -3.54
C TYR A 33 -7.29 -7.86 -3.99
N LEU A 34 -7.10 -8.40 -5.19
CA LEU A 34 -5.78 -8.63 -5.76
C LEU A 34 -5.02 -7.32 -5.91
N ASP A 35 -5.65 -6.28 -6.46
CA ASP A 35 -5.03 -4.96 -6.60
C ASP A 35 -4.67 -4.34 -5.24
N MET A 36 -5.55 -4.46 -4.25
CA MET A 36 -5.27 -3.97 -2.90
C MET A 36 -4.09 -4.73 -2.26
N PHE A 37 -4.06 -6.05 -2.40
CA PHE A 37 -2.99 -6.89 -1.89
C PHE A 37 -1.65 -6.55 -2.57
N LEU A 38 -1.63 -6.45 -3.90
CA LEU A 38 -0.45 -6.06 -4.66
C LEU A 38 0.05 -4.68 -4.24
N ASN A 39 -0.86 -3.72 -4.01
CA ASN A 39 -0.48 -2.40 -3.51
C ASN A 39 0.15 -2.44 -2.11
N ILE A 40 -0.34 -3.29 -1.21
CA ILE A 40 0.24 -3.47 0.12
C ILE A 40 1.66 -4.03 0.00
N ILE A 41 1.83 -5.13 -0.73
CA ILE A 41 3.13 -5.77 -0.94
C ILE A 41 4.11 -4.83 -1.63
N HIS A 42 3.68 -4.14 -2.68
CA HIS A 42 4.50 -3.18 -3.41
C HIS A 42 4.97 -2.04 -2.49
N ARG A 43 4.07 -1.51 -1.64
CA ARG A 43 4.42 -0.46 -0.69
C ARG A 43 5.43 -0.94 0.35
N GLU A 44 5.25 -2.14 0.87
CA GLU A 44 6.18 -2.75 1.83
C GLU A 44 7.57 -2.97 1.20
N GLN A 45 7.63 -3.58 0.02
CA GLN A 45 8.88 -3.81 -0.72
C GLN A 45 9.59 -2.49 -1.05
N THR A 46 8.84 -1.49 -1.50
CA THR A 46 9.39 -0.16 -1.82
C THR A 46 9.96 0.50 -0.57
N SER A 47 9.26 0.41 0.57
CA SER A 47 9.74 0.93 1.86
C SER A 47 11.04 0.25 2.28
N ASN A 48 11.08 -1.09 2.25
CA ASN A 48 12.28 -1.84 2.63
C ASN A 48 13.49 -1.52 1.74
N ARG A 49 13.26 -1.36 0.43
CA ARG A 49 14.29 -0.94 -0.51
C ARG A 49 14.80 0.47 -0.22
N LEU A 50 13.92 1.41 0.08
CA LEU A 50 14.32 2.78 0.42
C LEU A 50 15.12 2.83 1.72
N LEU A 51 14.74 2.05 2.73
CA LEU A 51 15.52 1.92 3.97
C LEU A 51 16.93 1.39 3.71
N GLY A 52 17.07 0.33 2.90
CA GLY A 52 18.39 -0.18 2.53
C GLY A 52 19.26 0.83 1.77
N LEU A 53 18.66 1.62 0.88
CA LEU A 53 19.36 2.69 0.15
C LEU A 53 19.74 3.87 1.06
N ILE A 54 18.94 4.15 2.09
CA ILE A 54 19.25 5.15 3.12
C ILE A 54 20.47 4.69 3.94
N ASP A 55 20.48 3.43 4.37
CA ASP A 55 21.60 2.85 5.12
C ASP A 55 22.89 2.87 4.28
N GLU A 56 22.81 2.49 3.01
CA GLU A 56 23.95 2.55 2.08
C GLU A 56 24.47 3.99 1.89
N ALA A 57 23.55 4.97 1.77
CA ALA A 57 23.94 6.38 1.66
C ALA A 57 24.62 6.89 2.93
N LEU A 58 24.18 6.45 4.12
CA LEU A 58 24.84 6.77 5.39
C LEU A 58 26.24 6.18 5.47
N ASP A 59 26.41 4.92 5.09
CA ASP A 59 27.71 4.23 5.07
C ASP A 59 28.71 4.94 4.15
N GLN A 60 28.22 5.45 3.01
CA GLN A 60 29.03 6.19 2.04
C GLN A 60 29.18 7.69 2.36
N LYS A 61 28.50 8.19 3.42
CA LYS A 61 28.38 9.61 3.74
C LYS A 61 27.86 10.47 2.58
N ASP A 62 27.01 9.90 1.73
CA ASP A 62 26.35 10.61 0.63
C ASP A 62 25.07 11.29 1.13
N GLU A 63 25.22 12.54 1.56
CA GLU A 63 24.13 13.37 2.07
C GLU A 63 23.02 13.62 1.03
N LYS A 64 23.38 13.67 -0.25
CA LYS A 64 22.42 13.93 -1.33
C LYS A 64 21.53 12.70 -1.54
N ALA A 65 22.15 11.52 -1.64
CA ALA A 65 21.43 10.26 -1.76
C ALA A 65 20.54 10.02 -0.52
N PHE A 66 21.08 10.23 0.68
CA PHE A 66 20.33 10.11 1.93
C PHE A 66 19.07 10.99 1.92
N THR A 67 19.22 12.28 1.59
CA THR A 67 18.12 13.23 1.55
C THR A 67 17.07 12.83 0.51
N GLN A 68 17.52 12.39 -0.68
CA GLN A 68 16.63 11.96 -1.75
C GLN A 68 15.79 10.74 -1.35
N TYR A 69 16.43 9.70 -0.80
CA TYR A 69 15.72 8.47 -0.42
C TYR A 69 14.83 8.67 0.81
N THR A 70 15.26 9.49 1.77
CA THR A 70 14.43 9.87 2.93
C THR A 70 13.17 10.62 2.50
N ASN A 71 13.29 11.57 1.57
CA ASN A 71 12.13 12.29 1.03
C ASN A 71 11.18 11.34 0.28
N ALA A 72 11.73 10.41 -0.51
CA ALA A 72 10.92 9.40 -1.19
C ALA A 72 10.18 8.49 -0.20
N LEU A 73 10.81 8.10 0.90
CA LEU A 73 10.19 7.30 1.96
C LEU A 73 9.08 8.08 2.67
N GLN A 74 9.29 9.37 2.94
CA GLN A 74 8.25 10.23 3.52
C GLN A 74 7.04 10.37 2.60
N GLN A 75 7.24 10.54 1.30
CA GLN A 75 6.15 10.59 0.31
C GLN A 75 5.40 9.24 0.24
N LEU A 76 6.11 8.12 0.33
CA LEU A 76 5.51 6.79 0.34
C LEU A 76 4.63 6.57 1.59
N ASN A 77 5.04 7.10 2.75
CA ASN A 77 4.33 6.93 4.02
C ASN A 77 3.15 7.91 4.18
N ASN A 78 3.30 9.13 3.67
CA ASN A 78 2.29 10.18 3.70
C ASN A 78 1.97 10.64 2.27
N PRO A 79 1.24 9.83 1.48
CA PRO A 79 0.72 10.29 0.20
C PRO A 79 -0.19 11.49 0.46
N LYS A 80 0.06 12.60 -0.25
CA LYS A 80 -0.82 13.78 -0.23
C LYS A 80 -2.20 13.46 -0.75
#